data_AF-A0A7Y2CAR5-F1
#
_entry.id   AF-A0A7Y2CAR5-F1
#
_cell.length_a   1.000
_cell.length_b   1.000
_cell.length_c   1.000
_cell.angle_alpha   90.00
_cell.angle_beta   90.00
_cell.angle_gamma   90.00
#
_symmetry.space_group_name_H-M   'P 1'
#
loop_
_entity.id
_entity.type
_entity.pdbx_description
1 polymer ?
#
loop_
_entity_poly.entity_id
_entity_poly.type
_entity_poly.pdbx_seq_one_letter_code
_entity_poly.pdbx_strand_id
1 'polypeptide(L)'
;MAADHSDVNGLSNAQASGTVEAESSKYRDEVFARRVPAGKRTYFFDVKTTRSGDDYFITITESKRVDEHRYEKHKIFLYKEDFGKFVAAMHDVVRHVKTELLPEYDFRGLPDLEPKVDEVTERDPHSL
;
A
#
# COMPACT_ATOMS: atom_id res chain seq x y z
N MET A 1 65.63 -2.74 32.78
CA MET A 1 64.81 -3.87 33.30
C MET A 1 64.03 -3.37 34.50
N ALA A 2 62.76 -3.04 34.31
CA ALA A 2 61.79 -2.74 35.35
C ALA A 2 60.48 -3.41 34.94
N ALA A 3 59.77 -3.95 35.93
CA ALA A 3 58.89 -5.09 35.84
C ALA A 3 57.50 -4.82 35.24
N ASP A 4 56.97 -5.87 34.62
CA ASP A 4 55.56 -6.10 34.33
C ASP A 4 54.83 -6.52 35.61
N HIS A 5 53.67 -5.92 35.88
CA HIS A 5 52.68 -6.45 36.81
C HIS A 5 51.28 -5.99 36.38
N SER A 6 50.49 -6.97 35.99
CA SER A 6 49.05 -6.92 35.76
C SER A 6 48.26 -6.51 37.00
N ASP A 7 47.17 -5.76 36.82
CA ASP A 7 46.02 -5.80 37.73
C ASP A 7 44.69 -5.76 36.98
N VAL A 8 43.75 -6.49 37.56
CA VAL A 8 42.50 -7.00 37.02
C VAL A 8 41.33 -6.33 37.74
N ASN A 9 40.17 -6.31 37.07
CA ASN A 9 38.80 -6.20 37.59
C ASN A 9 38.23 -4.83 38.01
N GLY A 10 37.08 -4.51 37.40
CA GLY A 10 36.07 -3.62 37.98
C GLY A 10 34.83 -3.43 37.12
N LEU A 11 33.71 -4.02 37.56
CA LEU A 11 32.31 -3.61 37.34
C LEU A 11 31.54 -4.22 36.14
N SER A 12 30.84 -5.32 36.46
CA SER A 12 29.50 -5.62 35.95
C SER A 12 28.48 -4.54 36.37
N ASN A 13 27.52 -4.18 35.51
CA ASN A 13 26.12 -4.63 35.56
C ASN A 13 25.22 -3.77 34.63
N ALA A 14 24.02 -4.30 34.36
CA ALA A 14 22.82 -3.63 33.85
C ALA A 14 22.57 -3.64 32.33
N GLN A 15 21.83 -4.68 31.92
CA GLN A 15 20.61 -4.61 31.11
C GLN A 15 20.34 -3.28 30.39
N ALA A 16 20.38 -3.32 29.06
CA ALA A 16 19.55 -2.47 28.22
C ALA A 16 18.79 -3.38 27.25
N SER A 17 17.72 -4.00 27.75
CA SER A 17 16.66 -4.53 26.91
C SER A 17 15.96 -3.36 26.21
N GLY A 18 16.45 -2.99 25.03
CA GLY A 18 15.75 -2.07 24.12
C GLY A 18 14.87 -2.87 23.19
N THR A 19 13.57 -2.91 23.49
CA THR A 19 12.51 -3.57 22.73
C THR A 19 12.51 -3.14 21.26
N VAL A 20 12.89 -4.05 20.35
CA VAL A 20 12.77 -3.89 18.87
C VAL A 20 11.43 -4.48 18.36
N GLU A 21 10.46 -4.72 19.24
CA GLU A 21 9.28 -5.54 18.92
C GLU A 21 8.06 -4.77 18.37
N ALA A 22 8.13 -3.44 18.21
CA ALA A 22 6.97 -2.64 17.81
C ALA A 22 6.78 -2.47 16.28
N GLU A 23 7.79 -2.80 15.46
CA GLU A 23 7.73 -2.62 14.00
C GLU A 23 7.48 -3.93 13.23
N SER A 24 7.80 -5.09 13.80
CA SER A 24 7.59 -6.39 13.13
C SER A 24 6.12 -6.83 13.12
N SER A 25 5.30 -6.38 14.09
CA SER A 25 3.89 -6.75 14.17
C SER A 25 3.02 -6.07 13.11
N LYS A 26 3.39 -4.87 12.63
CA LYS A 26 2.63 -4.16 11.58
C LYS A 26 2.63 -4.86 10.22
N TYR A 27 3.62 -5.70 9.95
CA TYR A 27 3.74 -6.47 8.72
C TYR A 27 3.04 -7.84 8.79
N ARG A 28 2.69 -8.33 9.99
CA ARG A 28 2.09 -9.67 10.13
C ARG A 28 0.71 -9.79 9.49
N ASP A 29 -0.01 -8.69 9.37
CA ASP A 29 -1.36 -8.67 8.81
C ASP A 29 -1.38 -8.24 7.34
N GLU A 30 -0.21 -7.97 6.74
CA GLU A 30 -0.07 -7.54 5.35
C GLU A 30 0.09 -8.74 4.42
N VAL A 31 -0.91 -8.96 3.56
CA VAL A 31 -1.01 -10.13 2.68
C VAL A 31 -0.39 -9.85 1.31
N PHE A 32 -0.48 -8.59 0.86
CA PHE A 32 0.09 -8.13 -0.39
C PHE A 32 0.35 -6.63 -0.30
N ALA A 33 1.40 -6.13 -0.96
CA ALA A 33 1.66 -4.72 -1.05
C ALA A 33 2.22 -4.31 -2.40
N ARG A 34 1.84 -3.11 -2.85
CA ARG A 34 2.39 -2.47 -4.05
C ARG A 34 2.80 -1.04 -3.76
N ARG A 35 4.08 -0.74 -3.99
CA ARG A 35 4.65 0.60 -3.91
C ARG A 35 4.75 1.24 -5.29
N VAL A 36 4.25 2.46 -5.44
CA VAL A 36 4.26 3.23 -6.69
C VAL A 36 4.94 4.59 -6.45
N PRO A 37 6.22 4.77 -6.84
CA PRO A 37 6.90 6.05 -6.75
C PRO A 37 6.39 7.02 -7.84
N ALA A 38 6.15 8.28 -7.46
CA ALA A 38 5.62 9.33 -8.33
C ALA A 38 6.24 10.70 -7.98
N GLY A 39 7.54 10.87 -8.24
CA GLY A 39 8.27 12.11 -7.94
C GLY A 39 8.35 12.39 -6.44
N LYS A 40 7.74 13.50 -5.98
CA LYS A 40 7.67 13.85 -4.54
C LYS A 40 6.66 13.02 -3.75
N ARG A 41 5.84 12.21 -4.43
CA ARG A 41 4.82 11.35 -3.81
C ARG A 41 5.22 9.88 -3.97
N THR A 42 4.79 9.06 -3.03
CA THR A 42 4.81 7.60 -3.15
C THR A 42 3.46 7.08 -2.70
N TYR A 43 2.83 6.26 -3.53
CA TYR A 43 1.59 5.58 -3.18
C TYR A 43 1.91 4.16 -2.71
N PHE A 44 1.22 3.73 -1.67
CA PHE A 44 1.28 2.39 -1.12
C PHE A 44 -0.13 1.80 -1.16
N PHE A 45 -0.26 0.64 -1.78
CA PHE A 45 -1.50 -0.13 -1.85
C PHE A 45 -1.27 -1.45 -1.12
N ASP A 46 -1.79 -1.54 0.10
CA ASP A 46 -1.56 -2.69 0.97
C ASP A 46 -2.88 -3.44 1.17
N VAL A 47 -2.86 -4.76 1.03
CA VAL A 47 -3.98 -5.66 1.34
C VAL A 47 -3.74 -6.24 2.71
N LYS A 48 -4.72 -6.11 3.60
CA LYS A 48 -4.62 -6.55 4.99
C LYS A 48 -5.81 -7.39 5.41
N THR A 49 -5.59 -8.33 6.31
CA THR A 49 -6.69 -9.08 6.95
C THR A 49 -7.41 -8.21 7.97
N THR A 50 -8.73 -8.32 8.05
CA THR A 50 -9.50 -7.73 9.15
C THR A 50 -9.11 -8.37 10.48
N ARG A 51 -9.55 -7.77 11.59
CA ARG A 51 -9.25 -8.29 12.94
C ARG A 51 -9.79 -9.70 13.19
N SER A 52 -10.88 -10.11 12.51
CA SER A 52 -11.39 -11.49 12.61
C SER A 52 -10.54 -12.50 11.84
N GLY A 53 -9.79 -12.04 10.84
CA GLY A 53 -8.99 -12.89 9.95
C GLY A 53 -9.78 -13.48 8.77
N ASP A 54 -11.09 -13.28 8.73
CA ASP A 54 -11.97 -13.90 7.72
C ASP A 54 -12.12 -13.06 6.45
N ASP A 55 -11.67 -11.81 6.48
CA ASP A 55 -11.89 -10.83 5.43
C ASP A 55 -10.65 -9.98 5.14
N TYR A 56 -10.69 -9.28 4.00
CA TYR A 56 -9.62 -8.40 3.56
C TYR A 56 -10.11 -6.96 3.35
N PHE A 57 -9.22 -6.01 3.57
CA PHE A 57 -9.40 -4.61 3.23
C PHE A 57 -8.11 -4.05 2.61
N ILE A 58 -8.24 -2.94 1.89
CA ILE A 58 -7.11 -2.26 1.27
C ILE A 58 -6.81 -0.98 2.04
N THR A 59 -5.54 -0.70 2.29
CA THR A 59 -5.08 0.64 2.67
C THR A 59 -4.36 1.29 1.50
N ILE A 60 -4.85 2.46 1.09
CA ILE A 60 -4.18 3.31 0.11
C ILE A 60 -3.53 4.45 0.87
N THR A 61 -2.21 4.51 0.86
CA THR A 61 -1.47 5.58 1.52
C THR A 61 -0.71 6.39 0.48
N GLU A 62 -0.97 7.69 0.45
CA GLU A 62 -0.10 8.66 -0.19
C GLU A 62 0.91 9.19 0.83
N SER A 63 2.20 9.10 0.52
CA SER A 63 3.28 9.75 1.27
C SER A 63 3.90 10.84 0.41
N LYS A 64 3.69 12.11 0.77
CA LYS A 64 4.21 13.29 0.08
C LYS A 64 5.41 13.84 0.84
N ARG A 65 6.56 13.95 0.19
CA ARG A 65 7.73 14.64 0.74
C ARG A 65 7.47 16.14 0.75
N VAL A 66 7.38 16.73 1.93
CA VAL A 66 7.17 18.18 2.14
C VAL A 66 8.53 18.88 2.23
N ASP A 67 9.46 18.31 3.00
CA ASP A 67 10.84 18.79 3.17
C ASP A 67 11.83 17.61 3.16
N GLU A 68 13.14 17.86 3.32
CA GLU A 68 14.18 16.81 3.26
C GLU A 68 13.93 15.65 4.25
N HIS A 69 13.34 15.93 5.41
CA HIS A 69 13.09 14.95 6.46
C HIS A 69 11.62 14.84 6.87
N ARG A 70 10.71 15.54 6.18
CA ARG A 70 9.29 15.60 6.55
C ARG A 70 8.40 15.04 5.46
N TYR A 71 7.52 14.13 5.85
CA TYR A 71 6.54 13.49 4.97
C TYR A 71 5.14 13.69 5.54
N GLU A 72 4.22 14.09 4.68
CA GLU A 72 2.80 14.13 4.95
C GLU A 72 2.17 12.84 4.41
N LYS A 73 1.32 12.21 5.21
CA LYS A 73 0.65 10.95 4.84
C LYS A 73 -0.85 11.13 4.81
N HIS A 74 -1.47 10.81 3.69
CA HIS A 74 -2.92 10.65 3.57
C HIS A 74 -3.21 9.17 3.43
N LYS A 75 -4.11 8.64 4.26
CA LYS A 75 -4.45 7.22 4.27
C LYS A 75 -5.95 7.03 4.13
N ILE A 76 -6.32 6.13 3.23
CA ILE A 76 -7.68 5.68 2.99
C ILE A 76 -7.74 4.20 3.37
N PHE A 77 -8.82 3.81 4.05
CA PHE A 77 -9.20 2.43 4.28
C PHE A 77 -10.39 2.12 3.37
N LEU A 78 -10.26 1.06 2.58
CA LEU A 78 -11.30 0.60 1.68
C LEU A 78 -11.65 -0.84 2.02
N TYR A 79 -12.91 -1.11 2.31
CA TYR A 79 -13.41 -2.43 2.69
C TYR A 79 -14.03 -3.15 1.48
N LYS A 80 -14.08 -4.48 1.54
CA LYS A 80 -14.43 -5.37 0.41
C LYS A 80 -15.78 -5.01 -0.24
N GLU A 81 -16.76 -4.61 0.56
CA GLU A 81 -18.12 -4.26 0.15
C GLU A 81 -18.19 -3.03 -0.77
N ASP A 82 -17.15 -2.20 -0.75
CA ASP A 82 -17.08 -0.96 -1.53
C ASP A 82 -16.03 -1.02 -2.65
N PHE A 83 -15.30 -2.13 -2.82
CA PHE A 83 -14.29 -2.28 -3.88
C PHE A 83 -14.86 -1.97 -5.26
N GLY A 84 -16.00 -2.59 -5.61
CA GLY A 84 -16.61 -2.40 -6.92
C GLY A 84 -16.99 -0.94 -7.17
N LYS A 85 -17.66 -0.30 -6.21
CA LYS A 85 -18.10 1.10 -6.33
C LYS A 85 -16.90 2.06 -6.46
N PHE A 86 -15.88 1.86 -5.63
CA PHE A 86 -14.69 2.70 -5.61
C PHE A 86 -13.89 2.57 -6.92
N VAL A 87 -13.63 1.35 -7.38
CA VAL A 87 -12.86 1.11 -8.61
C VAL A 87 -13.62 1.60 -9.83
N ALA A 88 -14.94 1.37 -9.90
CA ALA A 88 -15.78 1.88 -10.99
C ALA A 88 -15.72 3.42 -11.07
N ALA A 89 -15.96 4.12 -9.95
CA ALA A 89 -15.89 5.57 -9.91
C ALA A 89 -14.49 6.10 -10.28
N MET A 90 -13.43 5.43 -9.82
CA MET A 90 -12.05 5.80 -10.17
C MET A 90 -11.79 5.62 -11.68
N HIS A 91 -12.22 4.52 -12.27
CA HIS A 91 -12.12 4.29 -13.72
C HIS A 91 -12.88 5.36 -14.52
N ASP A 92 -14.10 5.69 -14.10
CA ASP A 92 -14.96 6.65 -14.80
C ASP A 92 -14.36 8.06 -14.79
N VAL A 93 -13.85 8.51 -13.64
CA VAL A 93 -13.19 9.82 -13.53
C VAL A 93 -11.91 9.88 -14.36
N VAL A 94 -11.08 8.83 -14.34
CA VAL A 94 -9.86 8.79 -15.16
C VAL A 94 -10.19 8.75 -16.66
N ARG A 95 -11.23 8.00 -17.05
CA ARG A 95 -11.73 7.98 -18.43
C ARG A 95 -12.17 9.36 -18.85
N HIS A 96 -12.99 10.05 -18.06
CA HIS A 96 -13.47 11.39 -18.36
C HIS A 96 -12.30 12.39 -18.55
N VAL A 97 -11.28 12.31 -17.70
CA VAL A 97 -10.07 13.15 -17.86
C VAL A 97 -9.36 12.83 -19.18
N LYS A 98 -9.20 11.56 -19.52
CA LYS A 98 -8.53 11.13 -20.76
C LYS A 98 -9.31 11.53 -22.00
N THR A 99 -10.62 11.31 -22.03
CA THR A 99 -11.43 11.49 -23.26
C THR A 99 -11.88 12.93 -23.45
N GLU A 100 -12.31 13.60 -22.39
CA GLU A 100 -12.94 14.93 -22.50
C GLU A 100 -11.98 16.08 -22.19
N LEU A 101 -11.09 15.92 -21.20
CA LEU A 101 -10.30 17.04 -20.69
C LEU A 101 -8.89 17.12 -21.27
N LEU A 102 -8.26 15.97 -21.48
CA LEU A 102 -6.87 15.84 -21.94
C LEU A 102 -6.71 14.75 -23.02
N PRO A 103 -7.42 14.86 -24.17
CA PRO A 103 -7.39 13.84 -25.23
C PRO A 103 -6.02 13.65 -25.86
N GLU A 104 -5.23 14.72 -25.96
CA GLU A 104 -3.90 14.69 -26.60
C GLU A 104 -2.77 14.31 -25.63
N TYR A 105 -3.05 14.13 -24.34
CA TYR A 105 -2.02 13.81 -23.35
C TYR A 105 -1.75 12.30 -23.30
N ASP A 106 -0.49 11.90 -23.45
CA ASP A 106 -0.07 10.50 -23.31
C ASP A 106 0.08 10.09 -21.84
N PHE A 107 -0.97 9.46 -21.31
CA PHE A 107 -0.95 8.79 -20.01
C PHE A 107 -0.19 7.46 -20.09
N ARG A 108 1.14 7.53 -20.01
CA ARG A 108 2.01 6.33 -20.06
C ARG A 108 1.58 5.26 -19.05
N GLY A 109 1.38 4.04 -19.55
CA GLY A 109 1.04 2.87 -18.72
C GLY A 109 -0.40 2.87 -18.19
N LEU A 110 -1.26 3.74 -18.71
CA LEU A 110 -2.69 3.70 -18.40
C LEU A 110 -3.31 2.45 -19.04
N PRO A 111 -4.03 1.62 -18.26
CA PRO A 111 -4.73 0.46 -18.82
C PRO A 111 -5.84 0.90 -19.76
N ASP A 112 -6.30 -0.03 -20.58
CA ASP A 112 -7.51 0.20 -21.36
C ASP A 112 -8.71 0.42 -20.43
N LEU A 113 -9.45 1.50 -20.67
CA LEU A 113 -10.59 1.95 -19.86
C LEU A 113 -11.93 1.77 -20.58
N GLU A 114 -11.93 1.15 -21.77
CA GLU A 114 -13.16 0.79 -22.47
C GLU A 114 -14.10 0.01 -21.54
N PRO A 115 -15.41 0.34 -21.50
CA PRO A 115 -16.37 -0.47 -20.79
C PRO A 115 -16.35 -1.86 -21.41
N LYS A 116 -15.97 -2.88 -20.62
CA LYS A 116 -16.16 -4.26 -21.04
C LYS A 116 -17.66 -4.46 -21.18
N VAL A 117 -18.14 -4.56 -22.40
CA VAL A 117 -19.49 -5.04 -22.67
C VAL A 117 -19.48 -6.46 -22.13
N ASP A 118 -20.11 -6.67 -20.97
CA ASP A 118 -20.34 -8.02 -20.48
C ASP A 118 -21.10 -8.73 -21.61
N GLU A 119 -20.46 -9.73 -22.22
CA GLU A 119 -21.10 -10.60 -23.19
C GLU A 119 -22.27 -11.24 -22.43
N VAL A 120 -23.48 -10.69 -22.63
CA VAL A 120 -24.70 -11.28 -22.14
C VAL A 120 -24.76 -12.63 -22.85
N THR A 121 -24.33 -13.67 -22.16
CA THR A 121 -24.69 -15.02 -22.55
C THR A 121 -26.20 -15.07 -22.43
N GLU A 122 -26.89 -14.74 -23.52
CA GLU A 122 -28.24 -15.17 -23.76
C GLU A 122 -28.19 -16.69 -23.63
N ARG A 123 -28.44 -17.20 -22.42
CA ARG A 123 -28.87 -18.58 -22.27
C ARG A 123 -30.22 -18.60 -22.95
N ASP A 124 -30.22 -18.98 -24.22
CA ASP A 124 -31.41 -19.31 -24.97
C ASP A 124 -32.23 -20.29 -24.10
N PRO A 125 -33.42 -19.89 -23.62
CA PRO A 125 -34.26 -20.76 -22.81
C PRO A 125 -34.88 -21.90 -23.64
N HIS A 126 -34.60 -21.98 -24.95
CA HIS A 126 -35.16 -22.96 -25.87
C HIS A 126 -34.15 -23.94 -26.50
N SER A 127 -33.03 -24.23 -25.84
CA SER A 127 -32.28 -25.45 -26.17
C SER A 127 -32.87 -26.65 -25.43
N LEU A 128 -33.92 -27.23 -26.02
CA LEU A 128 -34.40 -28.60 -25.75
C LEU A 128 -33.53 -29.62 -26.50
#